data_AF-R9M356-F1
#
_entry.id   AF-R9M356-F1
#
_cell.length_a   1.000
_cell.length_b   1.000
_cell.length_c   1.000
_cell.angle_alpha   90.00
_cell.angle_beta   90.00
_cell.angle_gamma   90.00
#
_symmetry.space_group_name_H-M   'P 1'
#
loop_
_entity.id
_entity.type
_entity.pdbx_description
1 polymer ?
#
loop_
_entity_poly.entity_id
_entity_poly.type
_entity_poly.pdbx_seq_one_letter_code
_entity_poly.pdbx_strand_id
1 'polypeptide(L)'
;METVSGVSSWKLTVRREGDGITVLRAVTCDPSAILPEALWDLPVTALGDRALVPGAGPVPGREVLVSCGPLPPDAQWDNRNLRDLTLPASLERAGDYALFNCTELKILRLGDGVEHWGGGAVMNCRRLDTLRIGCSGREGELLAYFAGELPGELDVTLCRRGGIAARLIFPEYAEVYEENCPAHHFDYKIYGAGYGYHHCFYGKKLDLKAYDALWRPMLAMEHDGGCALRLAWWRLRYPAELTDRAAEDYRAYLRSRALEAVRFLLSLGEAEGLRLLLAETLPDRETLASACALAREAGNAAALALLLEEQHRRFPAGAARDFTL
;
A
#
# COMPACT_ATOMS: atom_id res chain seq x y z
N MET A 1 -16.42 -23.77 22.82
CA MET A 1 -16.18 -23.30 21.44
C MET A 1 -17.52 -23.10 20.77
N GLU A 2 -17.87 -21.85 20.49
CA GLU A 2 -19.12 -21.48 19.82
C GLU A 2 -18.84 -21.14 18.36
N THR A 3 -19.76 -21.51 17.46
CA THR A 3 -19.58 -21.32 16.01
C THR A 3 -20.40 -20.14 15.50
N VAL A 4 -19.73 -19.16 14.87
CA VAL A 4 -20.38 -18.01 14.22
C VAL A 4 -20.05 -18.03 12.73
N SER A 5 -21.00 -17.70 11.85
CA SER A 5 -20.74 -17.55 10.42
C SER A 5 -19.98 -16.25 10.14
N GLY A 6 -18.95 -16.30 9.29
CA GLY A 6 -18.17 -15.12 8.91
C GLY A 6 -17.60 -15.20 7.49
N VAL A 7 -16.77 -14.23 7.14
CA VAL A 7 -16.15 -14.11 5.80
C VAL A 7 -14.85 -14.92 5.69
N SER A 8 -14.18 -15.16 6.81
CA SER A 8 -12.94 -15.95 6.89
C SER A 8 -12.98 -16.88 8.10
N SER A 9 -12.12 -17.90 8.10
CA SER A 9 -12.09 -18.88 9.17
C SER A 9 -11.12 -18.45 10.27
N TRP A 10 -11.62 -18.34 11.50
CA TRP A 10 -10.86 -17.87 12.66
C TRP A 10 -11.09 -18.72 13.91
N LYS A 11 -10.02 -19.01 14.64
CA LYS A 11 -10.10 -19.36 16.06
C LYS A 11 -9.73 -18.13 16.87
N LEU A 12 -10.73 -17.58 17.54
CA LEU A 12 -10.62 -16.37 18.34
C LEU A 12 -10.68 -16.71 19.82
N THR A 13 -9.91 -15.99 20.61
CA THR A 13 -10.13 -15.85 22.05
C THR A 13 -10.46 -14.39 22.31
N VAL A 14 -11.63 -14.13 22.89
CA VAL A 14 -12.17 -12.78 23.02
C VAL A 14 -12.59 -12.47 24.46
N ARG A 15 -12.68 -11.18 24.76
CA ARG A 15 -13.26 -10.65 25.99
C ARG A 15 -14.25 -9.54 25.64
N ARG A 16 -15.41 -9.56 26.29
CA ARG A 16 -16.37 -8.46 26.19
C ARG A 16 -15.95 -7.34 27.13
N GLU A 17 -15.89 -6.12 26.62
CA GLU A 17 -15.57 -4.91 27.37
C GLU A 17 -16.61 -3.84 27.06
N GLY A 18 -17.55 -3.62 27.99
CA GLY A 18 -18.67 -2.70 27.78
C GLY A 18 -19.56 -3.13 26.61
N ASP A 19 -19.65 -2.26 25.61
CA ASP A 19 -20.39 -2.40 24.36
C ASP A 19 -19.52 -2.93 23.20
N GLY A 20 -18.24 -3.27 23.44
CA GLY A 20 -17.32 -3.80 22.44
C GLY A 20 -16.73 -5.18 22.76
N ILE A 21 -16.09 -5.76 21.76
CA ILE A 21 -15.33 -7.00 21.84
C ILE A 21 -13.83 -6.72 21.62
N THR A 22 -13.03 -7.19 22.57
CA THR A 22 -11.57 -7.20 22.49
C THR A 22 -11.10 -8.60 22.07
N VAL A 23 -10.38 -8.67 20.95
CA VAL A 23 -9.76 -9.90 20.45
C VAL A 23 -8.42 -10.09 21.13
N LEU A 24 -8.34 -11.03 22.06
CA LEU A 24 -7.12 -11.34 22.83
C LEU A 24 -6.18 -12.29 22.07
N ARG A 25 -6.74 -13.11 21.19
CA ARG A 25 -6.00 -13.99 20.29
C ARG A 25 -6.82 -14.26 19.04
N ALA A 26 -6.21 -14.19 17.88
CA ALA A 26 -6.82 -14.58 16.62
C ALA A 26 -5.83 -15.37 15.79
N VAL A 27 -6.20 -16.60 15.45
CA VAL A 27 -5.45 -17.42 14.50
C VAL A 27 -6.34 -17.86 13.34
N THR A 28 -5.81 -17.80 12.13
CA THR A 28 -6.50 -18.26 10.92
C THR A 28 -5.70 -19.37 10.24
N CYS A 29 -6.38 -20.11 9.36
CA CYS A 29 -5.76 -21.01 8.40
C CYS A 29 -5.67 -20.41 6.98
N ASP A 30 -6.21 -19.21 6.79
CA ASP A 30 -6.29 -18.56 5.49
C ASP A 30 -5.10 -17.59 5.31
N PRO A 31 -4.45 -17.55 4.13
CA PRO A 31 -3.39 -16.58 3.86
C PRO A 31 -3.93 -15.15 3.66
N SER A 32 -5.23 -15.01 3.38
CA SER A 32 -5.94 -13.74 3.33
C SER A 32 -7.18 -13.86 4.20
N ALA A 33 -7.28 -12.99 5.21
CA ALA A 33 -8.30 -13.13 6.23
C ALA A 33 -8.90 -11.77 6.63
N ILE A 34 -10.20 -11.78 6.89
CA ILE A 34 -10.98 -10.64 7.31
C ILE A 34 -11.47 -10.91 8.72
N LEU A 35 -11.04 -10.11 9.70
CA LEU A 35 -11.56 -10.22 11.06
C LEU A 35 -13.05 -9.82 11.08
N PRO A 36 -13.89 -10.49 11.89
CA PRO A 36 -15.30 -10.15 11.98
C PRO A 36 -15.51 -8.70 12.44
N GLU A 37 -16.45 -8.00 11.80
CA GLU A 37 -16.90 -6.67 12.24
C GLU A 37 -17.58 -6.72 13.60
N ALA A 38 -18.34 -7.78 13.88
CA ALA A 38 -19.04 -7.96 15.13
C ALA A 38 -19.10 -9.44 15.54
N LEU A 39 -19.21 -9.68 16.85
CA LEU A 39 -19.51 -10.97 17.45
C LEU A 39 -20.66 -10.78 18.42
N TRP A 40 -21.76 -11.54 18.23
CA TRP A 40 -23.00 -11.40 19.01
C TRP A 40 -23.57 -9.98 19.00
N ASP A 41 -23.64 -9.39 17.81
CA ASP A 41 -24.13 -8.01 17.58
C ASP A 41 -23.32 -6.91 18.31
N LEU A 42 -22.16 -7.26 18.87
CA LEU A 42 -21.22 -6.31 19.47
C LEU A 42 -20.03 -6.09 18.53
N PRO A 43 -19.66 -4.83 18.24
CA PRO A 43 -18.53 -4.51 17.37
C PRO A 43 -17.21 -5.02 17.95
N VAL A 44 -16.30 -5.43 17.08
CA VAL A 44 -14.90 -5.67 17.46
C VAL A 44 -14.18 -4.32 17.50
N THR A 45 -13.82 -3.88 18.70
CA THR A 45 -13.30 -2.52 18.94
C THR A 45 -11.84 -2.51 19.34
N ALA A 46 -11.27 -3.64 19.75
CA ALA A 46 -9.86 -3.70 20.11
C ALA A 46 -9.16 -5.03 19.77
N LEU A 47 -7.87 -4.92 19.46
CA LEU A 47 -6.93 -6.03 19.52
C LEU A 47 -6.18 -5.95 20.85
N GLY A 48 -6.14 -7.06 21.60
CA GLY A 48 -5.33 -7.16 22.80
C GLY A 48 -3.84 -7.28 22.50
N ASP A 49 -3.04 -7.29 23.56
CA ASP A 49 -1.60 -7.47 23.45
C ASP A 49 -1.31 -8.82 22.77
N ARG A 50 -0.41 -8.79 21.79
CA ARG A 50 0.03 -9.99 21.04
C ARG A 50 -1.09 -10.76 20.35
N ALA A 51 -2.22 -10.12 20.03
CA ALA A 51 -3.43 -10.79 19.57
C ALA A 51 -3.25 -11.65 18.30
N LEU A 52 -2.43 -11.24 17.34
CA LEU A 52 -2.21 -11.95 16.07
C LEU A 52 -0.81 -12.56 15.95
N VAL A 53 -0.04 -12.66 17.04
CA VAL A 53 1.33 -13.18 17.00
C VAL A 53 1.36 -14.64 16.52
N PRO A 54 2.14 -14.97 15.47
CA PRO A 54 2.29 -16.36 15.03
C PRO A 54 2.86 -17.26 16.12
N GLY A 55 2.36 -18.50 16.21
CA GLY A 55 2.74 -19.43 17.27
C GLY A 55 2.34 -19.04 18.69
N ALA A 56 1.48 -18.03 18.88
CA ALA A 56 0.97 -17.67 20.20
C ALA A 56 0.14 -18.80 20.82
N GLY A 57 0.50 -19.16 22.07
CA GLY A 57 -0.23 -20.11 22.89
C GLY A 57 -1.65 -19.63 23.26
N PRO A 58 -2.48 -20.50 23.85
CA PRO A 58 -3.80 -20.12 24.31
C PRO A 58 -3.72 -19.04 25.40
N VAL A 59 -4.69 -18.14 25.41
CA VAL A 59 -4.83 -17.07 26.40
C VAL A 59 -6.16 -17.22 27.14
N PRO A 60 -6.30 -16.74 28.39
CA PRO A 60 -7.59 -16.76 29.08
C PRO A 60 -8.62 -15.88 28.38
N GLY A 61 -9.80 -16.43 28.07
CA GLY A 61 -10.92 -15.70 27.47
C GLY A 61 -11.98 -16.64 26.90
N ARG A 62 -12.99 -16.06 26.22
CA ARG A 62 -14.05 -16.84 25.56
C ARG A 62 -13.57 -17.30 24.19
N GLU A 63 -13.60 -18.60 23.94
CA GLU A 63 -13.20 -19.19 22.67
C GLU A 63 -14.35 -19.22 21.65
N VAL A 64 -14.08 -18.68 20.46
CA VAL A 64 -15.02 -18.59 19.34
C VAL A 64 -14.37 -19.17 18.10
N LEU A 65 -15.11 -20.03 17.40
CA LEU A 65 -14.75 -20.50 16.07
C LEU A 65 -15.62 -19.75 15.05
N VAL A 66 -15.01 -18.93 14.22
CA VAL A 66 -15.68 -18.34 13.06
C VAL A 66 -15.36 -19.22 11.86
N SER A 67 -16.37 -19.67 11.12
CA SER A 67 -16.17 -20.53 9.95
C SER A 67 -16.96 -20.00 8.76
N CYS A 68 -16.29 -19.92 7.61
CA CYS A 68 -16.88 -19.54 6.33
C CYS A 68 -17.07 -20.78 5.44
N GLY A 69 -17.86 -21.75 5.92
CA GLY A 69 -18.08 -23.03 5.23
C GLY A 69 -17.24 -24.19 5.78
N PRO A 70 -17.11 -25.30 5.02
CA PRO A 70 -16.37 -26.48 5.43
C PRO A 70 -14.86 -26.20 5.54
N LEU A 71 -14.27 -26.53 6.69
CA LEU A 71 -12.84 -26.38 6.92
C LEU A 71 -12.06 -27.57 6.33
N PRO A 72 -10.86 -27.35 5.78
CA PRO A 72 -9.96 -28.44 5.42
C PRO A 72 -9.65 -29.31 6.64
N PRO A 73 -9.63 -30.65 6.51
CA PRO A 73 -9.32 -31.56 7.62
C PRO A 73 -7.89 -31.36 8.17
N ASP A 74 -6.99 -30.79 7.37
CA ASP A 74 -5.58 -30.49 7.66
C ASP A 74 -5.31 -28.99 7.87
N ALA A 75 -6.35 -28.19 8.14
CA ALA A 75 -6.23 -26.74 8.34
C ALA A 75 -5.21 -26.39 9.45
N GLN A 76 -4.16 -25.68 9.06
CA GLN A 76 -3.11 -25.20 9.96
C GLN A 76 -3.49 -23.85 10.55
N TRP A 77 -3.76 -23.82 11.85
CA TRP A 77 -4.22 -22.61 12.56
C TRP A 77 -3.03 -21.81 13.12
N ASP A 78 -2.37 -21.04 12.27
CA ASP A 78 -1.23 -20.17 12.64
C ASP A 78 -1.12 -19.01 11.63
N ASN A 79 -0.81 -17.80 12.14
CA ASN A 79 -0.64 -16.60 11.32
C ASN A 79 0.71 -16.52 10.61
N ARG A 80 1.59 -17.54 10.69
CA ARG A 80 2.86 -17.59 9.94
C ARG A 80 2.69 -17.39 8.43
N ASN A 81 1.55 -17.80 7.88
CA ASN A 81 1.26 -17.70 6.45
C ASN A 81 0.30 -16.55 6.11
N LEU A 82 -0.07 -15.72 7.09
CA LEU A 82 -0.98 -14.59 6.89
C LEU A 82 -0.26 -13.52 6.05
N ARG A 83 -0.79 -13.24 4.86
CA ARG A 83 -0.26 -12.28 3.89
C ARG A 83 -1.13 -11.04 3.73
N ASP A 84 -2.42 -11.18 3.97
CA ASP A 84 -3.40 -10.13 3.75
C ASP A 84 -4.38 -10.14 4.93
N LEU A 85 -4.52 -9.00 5.60
CA LEU A 85 -5.39 -8.84 6.75
C LEU A 85 -6.31 -7.63 6.57
N THR A 86 -7.60 -7.85 6.80
CA THR A 86 -8.57 -6.76 6.97
C THR A 86 -9.03 -6.70 8.43
N LEU A 87 -8.77 -5.57 9.07
CA LEU A 87 -9.23 -5.23 10.41
C LEU A 87 -10.65 -4.64 10.34
N PRO A 88 -11.46 -4.84 11.39
CA PRO A 88 -12.83 -4.32 11.43
C PRO A 88 -12.85 -2.79 11.42
N ALA A 89 -13.85 -2.21 10.77
CA ALA A 89 -13.97 -0.76 10.63
C ALA A 89 -14.21 -0.05 11.98
N SER A 90 -14.80 -0.76 12.94
CA SER A 90 -15.02 -0.30 14.32
C SER A 90 -13.80 -0.37 15.23
N LEU A 91 -12.63 -0.79 14.72
CA LEU A 91 -11.45 -0.93 15.55
C LEU A 91 -10.96 0.44 16.03
N GLU A 92 -10.84 0.59 17.35
CA GLU A 92 -10.41 1.81 18.02
C GLU A 92 -8.98 1.68 18.55
N ARG A 93 -8.55 0.48 18.95
CA ARG A 93 -7.24 0.27 19.60
C ARG A 93 -6.59 -1.05 19.20
N ALA A 94 -5.26 -1.06 19.12
CA ALA A 94 -4.45 -2.25 19.03
C ALA A 94 -3.41 -2.25 20.16
N GLY A 95 -3.34 -3.32 20.94
CA GLY A 95 -2.43 -3.47 22.08
C GLY A 95 -0.96 -3.61 21.69
N ASP A 96 -0.12 -3.78 22.71
CA ASP A 96 1.32 -3.93 22.52
C ASP A 96 1.61 -5.20 21.72
N TYR A 97 2.49 -5.09 20.72
CA TYR A 97 2.90 -6.22 19.87
C TYR A 97 1.71 -6.94 19.18
N ALA A 98 0.58 -6.28 18.95
CA ALA A 98 -0.65 -6.91 18.44
C ALA A 98 -0.44 -7.78 17.18
N LEU A 99 0.38 -7.35 16.23
CA LEU A 99 0.76 -8.09 15.00
C LEU A 99 2.24 -8.48 14.98
N PHE A 100 2.88 -8.57 16.15
CA PHE A 100 4.32 -8.82 16.23
C PHE A 100 4.72 -10.10 15.49
N ASN A 101 5.76 -9.96 14.66
CA ASN A 101 6.37 -11.06 13.92
C ASN A 101 5.45 -11.75 12.90
N CYS A 102 4.40 -11.08 12.44
CA CYS A 102 3.67 -11.46 11.22
C CYS A 102 4.54 -11.19 9.98
N THR A 103 5.60 -11.98 9.77
CA THR A 103 6.65 -11.73 8.78
C THR A 103 6.18 -11.81 7.33
N GLU A 104 5.12 -12.56 7.07
CA GLU A 104 4.53 -12.73 5.74
C GLU A 104 3.44 -11.70 5.42
N LEU A 105 2.97 -10.94 6.42
CA LEU A 105 1.91 -9.96 6.24
C LEU A 105 2.41 -8.86 5.32
N LYS A 106 1.73 -8.72 4.18
CA LYS A 106 2.05 -7.77 3.12
C LYS A 106 1.05 -6.64 3.01
N ILE A 107 -0.23 -6.96 3.14
CA ILE A 107 -1.33 -6.01 2.95
C ILE A 107 -2.13 -5.89 4.23
N LEU A 108 -2.32 -4.66 4.71
CA LEU A 108 -3.20 -4.34 5.83
C LEU A 108 -4.31 -3.39 5.38
N ARG A 109 -5.57 -3.78 5.62
CA ARG A 109 -6.76 -2.94 5.39
C ARG A 109 -7.44 -2.60 6.70
N LEU A 110 -7.79 -1.34 6.88
CA LEU A 110 -8.38 -0.83 8.11
C LEU A 110 -9.13 0.48 7.88
N GLY A 111 -10.00 0.83 8.82
CA GLY A 111 -10.53 2.19 8.92
C GLY A 111 -9.54 3.16 9.57
N ASP A 112 -9.82 4.45 9.47
CA ASP A 112 -9.07 5.50 10.18
C ASP A 112 -9.56 5.76 11.63
N GLY A 113 -10.37 4.85 12.17
CA GLY A 113 -10.91 4.92 13.54
C GLY A 113 -9.95 4.50 14.64
N VAL A 114 -8.81 3.89 14.30
CA VAL A 114 -7.85 3.40 15.30
C VAL A 114 -7.11 4.58 15.94
N GLU A 115 -7.43 4.87 17.20
CA GLU A 115 -6.89 5.99 17.96
C GLU A 115 -5.59 5.63 18.69
N HIS A 116 -5.40 4.35 18.99
CA HIS A 116 -4.24 3.89 19.76
C HIS A 116 -3.62 2.63 19.19
N TRP A 117 -2.32 2.71 18.94
CA TRP A 117 -1.47 1.57 18.65
C TRP A 117 -0.44 1.42 19.77
N GLY A 118 -0.40 0.24 20.37
CA GLY A 118 0.56 -0.12 21.40
C GLY A 118 2.00 -0.17 20.87
N GLY A 119 2.95 -0.23 21.80
CA GLY A 119 4.37 -0.31 21.50
C GLY A 119 4.68 -1.51 20.61
N GLY A 120 5.33 -1.26 19.47
CA GLY A 120 5.75 -2.31 18.55
C GLY A 120 4.61 -3.15 17.98
N ALA A 121 3.39 -2.60 17.87
CA ALA A 121 2.22 -3.35 17.41
C ALA A 121 2.42 -4.00 16.03
N VAL A 122 3.22 -3.42 15.14
CA VAL A 122 3.62 -4.00 13.83
C VAL A 122 5.11 -4.33 13.73
N MET A 123 5.77 -4.50 14.87
CA MET A 123 7.19 -4.84 14.90
C MET A 123 7.46 -6.21 14.24
N ASN A 124 8.52 -6.27 13.43
CA ASN A 124 8.89 -7.45 12.62
C ASN A 124 7.85 -7.87 11.55
N CYS A 125 6.92 -7.01 11.17
CA CYS A 125 6.11 -7.18 9.95
C CYS A 125 6.92 -6.84 8.69
N ARG A 126 7.99 -7.60 8.42
CA ARG A 126 9.03 -7.24 7.42
C ARG A 126 8.55 -7.16 5.96
N ARG A 127 7.39 -7.73 5.64
CA ARG A 127 6.80 -7.70 4.30
C ARG A 127 5.67 -6.68 4.16
N LEU A 128 5.30 -5.99 5.24
CA LEU A 128 4.18 -5.07 5.24
C LEU A 128 4.58 -3.80 4.49
N ASP A 129 4.16 -3.75 3.23
CA ASP A 129 4.46 -2.67 2.29
C ASP A 129 3.20 -1.99 1.74
N THR A 130 2.01 -2.51 2.05
CA THR A 130 0.75 -2.02 1.45
C THR A 130 -0.30 -1.73 2.52
N LEU A 131 -0.81 -0.50 2.55
CA LEU A 131 -1.90 -0.06 3.41
C LEU A 131 -3.11 0.38 2.57
N ARG A 132 -4.31 -0.05 2.96
CA ARG A 132 -5.56 0.49 2.40
C ARG A 132 -6.46 0.99 3.51
N ILE A 133 -6.70 2.30 3.52
CA ILE A 133 -7.35 2.98 4.63
C ILE A 133 -8.71 3.52 4.18
N GLY A 134 -9.77 3.09 4.86
CA GLY A 134 -11.10 3.70 4.75
C GLY A 134 -11.12 5.01 5.53
N CYS A 135 -11.21 6.14 4.82
CA CYS A 135 -11.05 7.48 5.38
C CYS A 135 -12.40 8.12 5.75
N SER A 136 -12.54 8.53 7.00
CA SER A 136 -13.59 9.39 7.55
C SER A 136 -13.09 10.82 7.83
N GLY A 137 -11.77 11.08 7.74
CA GLY A 137 -11.13 12.38 7.95
C GLY A 137 -10.10 12.41 9.08
N ARG A 138 -9.77 11.25 9.65
CA ARG A 138 -8.84 11.06 10.78
C ARG A 138 -7.58 10.29 10.38
N GLU A 139 -7.39 10.03 9.08
CA GLU A 139 -6.31 9.19 8.53
C GLU A 139 -4.89 9.69 8.85
N GLY A 140 -4.72 10.98 9.16
CA GLY A 140 -3.40 11.58 9.40
C GLY A 140 -2.63 10.96 10.56
N GLU A 141 -3.29 10.70 11.70
CA GLU A 141 -2.63 10.12 12.87
C GLU A 141 -2.18 8.68 12.62
N LEU A 142 -3.04 7.92 11.95
CA LEU A 142 -2.78 6.55 11.54
C LEU A 142 -1.57 6.48 10.59
N LEU A 143 -1.54 7.36 9.58
CA LEU A 143 -0.44 7.43 8.62
C LEU A 143 0.88 7.83 9.29
N ALA A 144 0.86 8.80 10.20
CA ALA A 144 2.04 9.21 10.93
C ALA A 144 2.63 8.06 11.77
N TYR A 145 1.76 7.25 12.39
CA TYR A 145 2.18 6.05 13.11
C TYR A 145 2.87 5.05 12.17
N PHE A 146 2.22 4.63 11.07
CA PHE A 146 2.79 3.63 10.17
C PHE A 146 4.06 4.11 9.47
N ALA A 147 4.11 5.39 9.06
CA ALA A 147 5.30 5.97 8.45
C ALA A 147 6.49 6.01 9.44
N GLY A 148 6.23 6.22 10.73
CA GLY A 148 7.28 6.18 11.77
C GLY A 148 7.75 4.76 12.12
N GLU A 149 6.86 3.77 12.10
CA GLU A 149 7.18 2.40 12.49
C GLU A 149 7.76 1.54 11.35
N LEU A 150 7.44 1.86 10.10
CA LEU A 150 7.84 1.08 8.93
C LEU A 150 8.77 1.92 8.04
N PRO A 151 10.09 1.68 8.07
CA PRO A 151 11.05 2.44 7.25
C PRO A 151 11.17 1.93 5.80
N GLY A 152 10.57 0.78 5.48
CA GLY A 152 10.53 0.24 4.13
C GLY A 152 9.55 1.00 3.22
N GLU A 153 9.54 0.67 1.92
CA GLU A 153 8.60 1.29 1.00
C GLU A 153 7.14 0.99 1.39
N LEU A 154 6.30 2.03 1.49
CA LEU A 154 4.87 1.90 1.77
C LEU A 154 4.02 2.42 0.62
N ASP A 155 3.19 1.55 0.02
CA ASP A 155 2.11 1.88 -0.91
C ASP A 155 0.80 2.06 -0.14
N VAL A 156 0.38 3.32 0.00
CA VAL A 156 -0.78 3.71 0.78
C VAL A 156 -1.92 4.12 -0.14
N THR A 157 -3.05 3.42 -0.07
CA THR A 157 -4.28 3.81 -0.75
C THR A 157 -5.30 4.36 0.25
N LEU A 158 -5.71 5.62 0.05
CA LEU A 158 -6.76 6.27 0.83
C LEU A 158 -8.09 6.17 0.09
N CYS A 159 -9.06 5.52 0.71
CA CYS A 159 -10.39 5.30 0.15
C CYS A 159 -11.41 6.20 0.83
N ARG A 160 -12.19 6.99 0.09
CA ARG A 160 -13.27 7.85 0.62
C ARG A 160 -14.53 7.67 -0.22
N ARG A 161 -15.68 7.43 0.44
CA ARG A 161 -17.00 7.25 -0.21
C ARG A 161 -17.00 6.22 -1.36
N GLY A 162 -16.24 5.13 -1.20
CA GLY A 162 -16.15 4.05 -2.20
C GLY A 162 -15.19 4.29 -3.37
N GLY A 163 -14.52 5.45 -3.44
CA GLY A 163 -13.49 5.74 -4.43
C GLY A 163 -12.10 5.92 -3.82
N ILE A 164 -11.05 5.97 -4.65
CA ILE A 164 -9.69 6.30 -4.23
C ILE A 164 -9.57 7.82 -4.16
N ALA A 165 -9.33 8.35 -2.96
CA ALA A 165 -9.08 9.77 -2.72
C ALA A 165 -7.64 10.16 -3.05
N ALA A 166 -6.69 9.31 -2.65
CA ALA A 166 -5.27 9.46 -2.95
C ALA A 166 -4.58 8.08 -2.93
N ARG A 167 -3.48 7.96 -3.67
CA ARG A 167 -2.54 6.85 -3.53
C ARG A 167 -1.13 7.42 -3.46
N LEU A 168 -0.41 7.07 -2.42
CA LEU A 168 0.86 7.66 -2.04
C LEU A 168 1.90 6.56 -1.87
N ILE A 169 3.14 6.84 -2.24
CA ILE A 169 4.26 5.94 -2.00
C ILE A 169 5.25 6.62 -1.08
N PHE A 170 5.53 6.01 0.06
CA PHE A 170 6.61 6.44 0.93
C PHE A 170 7.82 5.60 0.55
N PRO A 171 8.88 6.17 -0.06
CA PRO A 171 10.08 5.41 -0.41
C PRO A 171 10.79 4.90 0.83
N GLU A 172 11.59 3.84 0.69
CA GLU A 172 12.34 3.31 1.83
C GLU A 172 13.50 4.23 2.29
N TYR A 173 13.88 4.09 3.55
CA TYR A 173 15.09 4.66 4.11
C TYR A 173 15.70 3.73 5.17
N ALA A 174 16.97 3.98 5.51
CA ALA A 174 17.66 3.25 6.58
C ALA A 174 18.43 4.22 7.47
N GLU A 175 18.30 4.03 8.78
CA GLU A 175 19.08 4.72 9.80
C GLU A 175 20.19 3.77 10.28
N VAL A 176 21.45 4.17 10.10
CA VAL A 176 22.61 3.35 10.42
C VAL A 176 23.53 4.14 11.35
N TYR A 177 23.89 3.50 12.46
CA TYR A 177 24.96 3.99 13.35
C TYR A 177 26.26 3.32 12.93
N GLU A 178 27.16 4.10 12.35
CA GLU A 178 28.49 3.63 11.95
C GLU A 178 29.50 3.98 13.03
N GLU A 179 30.19 2.97 13.55
CA GLU A 179 31.27 3.20 14.50
C GLU A 179 32.50 3.72 13.77
N ASN A 180 32.84 4.98 14.04
CA ASN A 180 34.11 5.58 13.65
C ASN A 180 35.17 5.15 14.67
N CYS A 181 35.68 3.91 14.52
CA CYS A 181 36.65 3.33 15.45
C CYS A 181 37.86 4.24 15.77
N PRO A 182 38.44 4.99 14.80
CA PRO A 182 39.52 5.93 15.09
C PRO A 182 39.12 7.12 15.97
N ALA A 183 37.87 7.60 15.86
CA ALA A 183 37.37 8.73 16.62
C ALA A 183 36.63 8.31 17.91
N HIS A 184 36.45 7.01 18.15
CA HIS A 184 35.61 6.45 19.21
C HIS A 184 34.21 7.11 19.26
N HIS A 185 33.61 7.34 18.08
CA HIS A 185 32.35 8.06 17.89
C HIS A 185 31.40 7.23 17.02
N PHE A 186 30.09 7.31 17.25
CA PHE A 186 29.07 6.73 16.38
C PHE A 186 28.48 7.78 15.45
N ASP A 187 28.81 7.69 14.17
CA ASP A 187 28.26 8.56 13.14
C ASP A 187 26.86 8.05 12.78
N TYR A 188 25.83 8.86 13.03
CA TYR A 188 24.47 8.56 12.61
C TYR A 188 24.25 9.00 11.17
N LYS A 189 23.90 8.04 10.30
CA LYS A 189 23.69 8.27 8.87
C LYS A 189 22.30 7.78 8.45
N ILE A 190 21.72 8.53 7.52
CA ILE A 190 20.45 8.20 6.87
C ILE A 190 20.77 7.89 5.41
N TYR A 191 20.31 6.73 4.96
CA TYR A 191 20.40 6.28 3.57
C TYR A 191 19.00 6.17 2.95
N GLY A 192 18.93 6.32 1.63
CA GLY A 192 17.69 6.31 0.88
C GLY A 192 16.95 7.65 0.90
N ALA A 193 15.97 7.79 0.02
CA ALA A 193 15.22 9.03 -0.15
C ALA A 193 13.91 9.08 0.68
N GLY A 194 13.60 8.01 1.41
CA GLY A 194 12.36 7.86 2.16
C GLY A 194 12.19 8.78 3.35
N TYR A 195 13.29 9.12 4.04
CA TYR A 195 13.21 9.76 5.35
C TYR A 195 12.31 10.99 5.37
N GLY A 196 12.47 11.89 4.39
CA GLY A 196 11.62 13.08 4.29
C GLY A 196 10.14 12.75 4.08
N TYR A 197 9.83 11.76 3.24
CA TYR A 197 8.45 11.35 2.96
C TYR A 197 7.80 10.74 4.20
N HIS A 198 8.54 9.96 5.00
CA HIS A 198 8.02 9.39 6.24
C HIS A 198 7.79 10.42 7.36
N HIS A 199 8.32 11.65 7.21
CA HIS A 199 8.25 12.70 8.23
C HIS A 199 7.50 13.96 7.77
N CYS A 200 6.77 13.93 6.65
CA CYS A 200 5.98 15.06 6.15
C CYS A 200 4.63 15.27 6.87
N PHE A 201 4.65 15.14 8.21
CA PHE A 201 3.48 15.26 9.07
C PHE A 201 3.59 16.46 10.00
N TYR A 202 2.63 17.39 9.92
CA TYR A 202 2.53 18.53 10.84
C TYR A 202 1.28 18.39 11.71
N GLY A 203 1.46 18.32 13.03
CA GLY A 203 0.34 18.10 13.95
C GLY A 203 -0.42 16.80 13.67
N LYS A 204 0.30 15.73 13.30
CA LYS A 204 -0.24 14.43 12.86
C LYS A 204 -1.16 14.49 11.64
N LYS A 205 -1.00 15.49 10.77
CA LYS A 205 -1.64 15.55 9.47
C LYS A 205 -0.60 15.51 8.37
N LEU A 206 -0.87 14.70 7.35
CA LEU A 206 -0.03 14.63 6.16
C LEU A 206 -0.09 15.96 5.41
N ASP A 207 1.06 16.58 5.14
CA ASP A 207 1.16 17.75 4.29
C ASP A 207 1.58 17.34 2.88
N LEU A 208 0.60 17.28 1.98
CA LEU A 208 0.83 16.88 0.58
C LEU A 208 1.69 17.88 -0.20
N LYS A 209 1.71 19.17 0.19
CA LYS A 209 2.58 20.16 -0.46
C LYS A 209 4.03 19.96 -0.05
N ALA A 210 4.26 19.67 1.23
CA ALA A 210 5.59 19.32 1.71
C ALA A 210 6.06 17.99 1.10
N TYR A 211 5.17 16.99 1.03
CA TYR A 211 5.42 15.71 0.36
C TYR A 211 5.84 15.93 -1.10
N ASP A 212 5.09 16.71 -1.88
CA ASP A 212 5.40 16.96 -3.30
C ASP A 212 6.71 17.78 -3.46
N ALA A 213 7.05 18.65 -2.52
CA ALA A 213 8.29 19.43 -2.54
C ALA A 213 9.56 18.57 -2.39
N LEU A 214 9.45 17.36 -1.81
CA LEU A 214 10.55 16.41 -1.66
C LEU A 214 10.93 15.71 -2.97
N TRP A 215 10.14 15.86 -4.03
CA TRP A 215 10.37 15.19 -5.31
C TRP A 215 11.73 15.50 -5.93
N ARG A 216 12.07 16.79 -6.06
CA ARG A 216 13.35 17.21 -6.66
C ARG A 216 14.56 16.81 -5.82
N PRO A 217 14.57 17.01 -4.49
CA PRO A 217 15.61 16.44 -3.62
C PRO A 217 15.77 14.93 -3.77
N MET A 218 14.66 14.19 -3.80
CA MET A 218 14.70 12.72 -3.95
C MET A 218 15.42 12.29 -5.23
N LEU A 219 15.11 12.92 -6.36
CA LEU A 219 15.75 12.59 -7.64
C LEU A 219 17.26 12.93 -7.67
N ALA A 220 17.73 13.81 -6.79
CA ALA A 220 19.15 14.15 -6.65
C ALA A 220 19.91 13.18 -5.72
N MET A 221 19.21 12.30 -5.02
CA MET A 221 19.77 11.27 -4.14
C MET A 221 19.74 9.90 -4.82
N GLU A 222 20.43 8.92 -4.24
CA GLU A 222 20.25 7.53 -4.62
C GLU A 222 18.82 7.08 -4.27
N HIS A 223 18.10 6.57 -5.27
CA HIS A 223 16.70 6.18 -5.15
C HIS A 223 16.39 5.00 -6.06
N ASP A 224 15.36 4.23 -5.70
CA ASP A 224 14.80 3.21 -6.58
C ASP A 224 14.00 3.85 -7.72
N GLY A 225 14.40 3.57 -8.96
CA GLY A 225 13.74 4.12 -10.15
C GLY A 225 12.30 3.64 -10.31
N GLY A 226 12.00 2.40 -9.89
CA GLY A 226 10.66 1.83 -9.92
C GLY A 226 9.71 2.50 -8.93
N CYS A 227 10.19 2.79 -7.72
CA CYS A 227 9.52 3.56 -6.68
C CYS A 227 9.15 4.96 -7.20
N ALA A 228 10.13 5.70 -7.73
CA ALA A 228 9.91 7.04 -8.27
C ALA A 228 8.91 7.05 -9.45
N LEU A 229 8.98 6.05 -10.33
CA LEU A 229 8.02 5.88 -11.44
C LEU A 229 6.59 5.68 -10.92
N ARG A 230 6.39 4.78 -9.94
CA ARG A 230 5.09 4.53 -9.35
C ARG A 230 4.56 5.75 -8.59
N LEU A 231 5.42 6.44 -7.85
CA LEU A 231 5.07 7.64 -7.10
C LEU A 231 4.55 8.73 -8.05
N ALA A 232 5.31 9.05 -9.10
CA ALA A 232 4.92 10.04 -10.10
C ALA A 232 3.59 9.70 -10.77
N TRP A 233 3.40 8.42 -11.12
CA TRP A 233 2.15 7.95 -11.71
C TRP A 233 0.95 8.11 -10.78
N TRP A 234 1.06 7.65 -9.53
CA TRP A 234 -0.04 7.70 -8.58
C TRP A 234 -0.40 9.13 -8.18
N ARG A 235 0.58 10.03 -8.07
CA ARG A 235 0.33 11.47 -7.84
C ARG A 235 -0.44 12.11 -8.98
N LEU A 236 -0.12 11.80 -10.24
CA LEU A 236 -0.86 12.34 -11.39
C LEU A 236 -2.26 11.72 -11.53
N ARG A 237 -2.40 10.41 -11.27
CA ARG A 237 -3.69 9.72 -11.40
C ARG A 237 -4.68 10.11 -10.30
N TYR A 238 -4.19 10.33 -9.09
CA TYR A 238 -4.99 10.75 -7.94
C TYR A 238 -4.42 12.07 -7.37
N PRO A 239 -4.69 13.20 -8.03
CA PRO A 239 -4.01 14.49 -7.78
C PRO A 239 -4.60 15.24 -6.58
N ALA A 240 -4.74 14.57 -5.43
CA ALA A 240 -5.15 15.22 -4.19
C ALA A 240 -4.14 16.34 -3.84
N GLU A 241 -4.66 17.57 -3.72
CA GLU A 241 -3.91 18.80 -3.39
C GLU A 241 -2.67 19.07 -4.27
N LEU A 242 -2.58 18.43 -5.44
CA LEU A 242 -1.42 18.52 -6.30
C LEU A 242 -1.38 19.89 -6.99
N THR A 243 -0.25 20.59 -6.86
CA THR A 243 -0.05 21.87 -7.54
C THR A 243 0.38 21.66 -9.00
N ASP A 244 0.06 22.61 -9.88
CA ASP A 244 0.46 22.54 -11.31
C ASP A 244 1.97 22.37 -11.50
N ARG A 245 2.77 23.04 -10.66
CA ARG A 245 4.23 22.95 -10.69
C ARG A 245 4.70 21.53 -10.35
N ALA A 246 4.17 20.95 -9.27
CA ALA A 246 4.52 19.58 -8.88
C ALA A 246 4.03 18.56 -9.93
N ALA A 247 2.82 18.75 -10.46
CA ALA A 247 2.28 17.91 -11.54
C ALA A 247 3.20 17.91 -12.76
N GLU A 248 3.71 19.06 -13.18
CA GLU A 248 4.64 19.13 -14.31
C GLU A 248 5.98 18.43 -14.01
N ASP A 249 6.46 18.49 -12.77
CA ASP A 249 7.69 17.78 -12.37
C ASP A 249 7.52 16.25 -12.48
N TYR A 250 6.40 15.70 -12.00
CA TYR A 250 6.07 14.29 -12.16
C TYR A 250 5.87 13.90 -13.62
N ARG A 251 5.18 14.75 -14.38
CA ARG A 251 4.90 14.51 -15.79
C ARG A 251 6.18 14.51 -16.62
N ALA A 252 7.09 15.46 -16.39
CA ALA A 252 8.39 15.51 -17.05
C ALA A 252 9.21 14.23 -16.79
N TYR A 253 9.15 13.72 -15.56
CA TYR A 253 9.80 12.45 -15.23
C TYR A 253 9.18 11.28 -16.00
N LEU A 254 7.85 11.12 -15.99
CA LEU A 254 7.19 10.06 -16.75
C LEU A 254 7.40 10.18 -18.26
N ARG A 255 7.47 11.39 -18.81
CA ARG A 255 7.79 11.64 -20.23
C ARG A 255 9.17 11.10 -20.58
N SER A 256 10.18 11.38 -19.77
CA SER A 256 11.54 10.89 -20.02
C SER A 256 11.67 9.36 -19.86
N ARG A 257 10.71 8.71 -19.20
CA ARG A 257 10.68 7.26 -18.95
C ARG A 257 9.38 6.60 -19.45
N ALA A 258 8.82 7.11 -20.54
CA ALA A 258 7.47 6.72 -20.98
C ALA A 258 7.35 5.21 -21.28
N LEU A 259 8.40 4.59 -21.83
CA LEU A 259 8.41 3.14 -22.08
C LEU A 259 8.37 2.31 -20.79
N GLU A 260 9.09 2.73 -19.75
CA GLU A 260 9.05 2.10 -18.42
C GLU A 260 7.68 2.26 -17.77
N ALA A 261 7.08 3.45 -17.89
CA ALA A 261 5.74 3.73 -17.39
C ALA A 261 4.67 2.86 -18.09
N VAL A 262 4.78 2.67 -19.40
CA VAL A 262 3.90 1.74 -20.14
C VAL A 262 4.11 0.31 -19.66
N ARG A 263 5.35 -0.15 -19.54
CA ARG A 263 5.66 -1.51 -19.02
C ARG A 263 5.03 -1.75 -17.65
N PHE A 264 5.13 -0.76 -16.75
CA PHE A 264 4.51 -0.81 -15.44
C PHE A 264 2.98 -0.92 -15.52
N LEU A 265 2.31 -0.13 -16.37
CA LEU A 265 0.86 -0.22 -16.49
C LEU A 265 0.38 -1.51 -17.17
N LEU A 266 1.18 -2.06 -18.08
CA LEU A 266 0.92 -3.38 -18.66
C LEU A 266 0.98 -4.47 -17.60
N SER A 267 1.89 -4.40 -16.63
CA SER A 267 1.98 -5.39 -15.54
C SER A 267 0.82 -5.31 -14.55
N LEU A 268 0.18 -4.15 -14.42
CA LEU A 268 -1.05 -3.98 -13.65
C LEU A 268 -2.32 -4.44 -14.39
N GLY A 269 -2.26 -4.57 -15.72
CA GLY A 269 -3.44 -4.90 -16.54
C GLY A 269 -4.48 -3.78 -16.63
N GLU A 270 -4.12 -2.54 -16.31
CA GLU A 270 -5.05 -1.41 -16.22
C GLU A 270 -5.12 -0.59 -17.52
N ALA A 271 -6.08 -0.91 -18.39
CA ALA A 271 -6.26 -0.26 -19.68
C ALA A 271 -6.63 1.25 -19.58
N GLU A 272 -7.43 1.64 -18.60
CA GLU A 272 -7.80 3.04 -18.37
C GLU A 272 -6.58 3.87 -17.93
N GLY A 273 -5.74 3.31 -17.05
CA GLY A 273 -4.48 3.91 -16.66
C GLY A 273 -3.58 4.15 -17.86
N LEU A 274 -3.48 3.19 -18.77
CA LEU A 274 -2.66 3.35 -19.98
C LEU A 274 -3.12 4.54 -20.84
N ARG A 275 -4.43 4.71 -21.03
CA ARG A 275 -4.96 5.86 -21.78
C ARG A 275 -4.59 7.20 -21.13
N LEU A 276 -4.74 7.29 -19.80
CA LEU A 276 -4.36 8.49 -19.04
C LEU A 276 -2.85 8.76 -19.14
N LEU A 277 -2.00 7.73 -19.02
CA LEU A 277 -0.55 7.88 -19.16
C LEU A 277 -0.16 8.44 -20.53
N LEU A 278 -0.77 7.94 -21.61
CA LEU A 278 -0.47 8.41 -22.96
C LEU A 278 -0.88 9.88 -23.16
N ALA A 279 -1.96 10.32 -22.51
CA ALA A 279 -2.39 11.73 -22.51
C ALA A 279 -1.40 12.63 -21.72
N GLU A 280 -0.88 12.15 -20.59
CA GLU A 280 0.09 12.90 -19.77
C GLU A 280 1.49 12.96 -20.42
N THR A 281 1.93 11.85 -21.02
CA THR A 281 3.32 11.69 -21.49
C THR A 281 3.53 12.02 -22.97
N LEU A 282 2.49 11.93 -23.79
CA LEU A 282 2.57 12.23 -25.23
C LEU A 282 3.81 11.59 -25.92
N PRO A 283 4.06 10.29 -25.76
CA PRO A 283 5.28 9.64 -26.26
C PRO A 283 5.44 9.80 -27.77
N ASP A 284 6.69 9.81 -28.25
CA ASP A 284 6.97 9.88 -29.69
C ASP A 284 6.62 8.57 -30.42
N ARG A 285 6.75 8.59 -31.75
CA ARG A 285 6.40 7.44 -32.61
C ARG A 285 7.26 6.21 -32.30
N GLU A 286 8.53 6.40 -31.97
CA GLU A 286 9.47 5.30 -31.67
C GLU A 286 9.13 4.62 -30.35
N THR A 287 8.85 5.42 -29.32
CA THR A 287 8.40 4.96 -28.00
C THR A 287 7.08 4.22 -28.11
N LEU A 288 6.12 4.72 -28.91
CA LEU A 288 4.86 4.02 -29.16
C LEU A 288 5.04 2.69 -29.89
N ALA A 289 5.95 2.62 -30.87
CA ALA A 289 6.27 1.37 -31.56
C ALA A 289 6.88 0.34 -30.59
N SER A 290 7.80 0.78 -29.73
CA SER A 290 8.39 -0.04 -28.68
C SER A 290 7.34 -0.51 -27.66
N ALA A 291 6.44 0.38 -27.24
CA ALA A 291 5.32 0.04 -26.38
C ALA A 291 4.39 -1.01 -27.01
N CYS A 292 4.11 -0.92 -28.31
CA CYS A 292 3.33 -1.94 -29.04
C CYS A 292 4.03 -3.30 -29.02
N ALA A 293 5.36 -3.33 -29.15
CA ALA A 293 6.12 -4.58 -29.03
C ALA A 293 5.97 -5.19 -27.62
N LEU A 294 6.09 -4.37 -26.57
CA LEU A 294 5.87 -4.83 -25.19
C LEU A 294 4.46 -5.38 -24.95
N ALA A 295 3.43 -4.73 -25.49
CA ALA A 295 2.06 -5.21 -25.36
C ALA A 295 1.84 -6.54 -26.08
N ARG A 296 2.51 -6.78 -27.21
CA ARG A 296 2.49 -8.07 -27.92
C ARG A 296 3.18 -9.17 -27.12
N GLU A 297 4.37 -8.89 -26.58
CA GLU A 297 5.12 -9.83 -25.73
C GLU A 297 4.33 -10.21 -24.47
N ALA A 298 3.62 -9.25 -23.88
CA ALA A 298 2.76 -9.47 -22.73
C ALA A 298 1.42 -10.15 -23.07
N GLY A 299 1.11 -10.38 -24.35
CA GLY A 299 -0.17 -10.95 -24.79
C GLY A 299 -1.39 -10.06 -24.50
N ASN A 300 -1.21 -8.77 -24.27
CA ASN A 300 -2.28 -7.85 -23.87
C ASN A 300 -2.89 -7.14 -25.10
N ALA A 301 -3.87 -7.80 -25.73
CA ALA A 301 -4.52 -7.30 -26.95
C ALA A 301 -5.24 -5.96 -26.74
N ALA A 302 -5.84 -5.74 -25.55
CA ALA A 302 -6.53 -4.50 -25.24
C ALA A 302 -5.57 -3.31 -25.17
N ALA A 303 -4.43 -3.48 -24.50
CA ALA A 303 -3.40 -2.45 -24.44
C ALA A 303 -2.75 -2.20 -25.82
N LEU A 304 -2.52 -3.26 -26.60
CA LEU A 304 -2.01 -3.13 -27.96
C LEU A 304 -2.96 -2.31 -28.85
N ALA A 305 -4.27 -2.56 -28.77
CA ALA A 305 -5.26 -1.81 -29.53
C ALA A 305 -5.22 -0.30 -29.18
N LEU A 306 -5.14 0.03 -27.89
CA LEU A 306 -5.03 1.42 -27.43
C LEU A 306 -3.75 2.10 -27.94
N LEU A 307 -2.62 1.40 -27.90
CA LEU A 307 -1.33 1.96 -28.37
C LEU A 307 -1.33 2.18 -29.88
N LEU A 308 -1.90 1.25 -30.66
CA LEU A 308 -2.04 1.39 -32.11
C LEU A 308 -3.00 2.52 -32.48
N GLU A 309 -4.12 2.66 -31.77
CA GLU A 309 -5.07 3.75 -31.94
C GLU A 309 -4.38 5.11 -31.71
N GLU A 310 -3.64 5.24 -30.60
CA GLU A 310 -2.88 6.45 -30.30
C GLU A 310 -1.79 6.76 -31.33
N GLN A 311 -1.10 5.73 -31.82
CA GLN A 311 -0.11 5.88 -32.88
C GLN A 311 -0.74 6.37 -34.19
N HIS A 312 -1.89 5.81 -34.60
CA HIS A 312 -2.61 6.24 -35.81
C HIS A 312 -3.19 7.65 -35.67
N ARG A 313 -3.75 7.96 -34.50
CA ARG A 313 -4.35 9.26 -34.20
C ARG A 313 -3.33 10.40 -34.25
N ARG A 314 -2.15 10.20 -33.65
CA ARG A 314 -1.11 11.24 -33.53
C ARG A 314 -0.14 11.27 -34.71
N PHE A 315 0.09 10.14 -35.34
CA PHE A 315 1.03 10.01 -36.44
C PHE A 315 0.37 9.29 -37.63
N PRO A 316 -0.68 9.89 -38.23
CA PRO A 316 -1.31 9.29 -39.39
C PRO A 316 -0.25 9.02 -40.46
N ALA A 317 -0.31 7.85 -41.09
CA ALA A 317 0.48 7.57 -42.28
C ALA A 317 -0.03 8.50 -43.39
N GLY A 318 0.53 9.70 -43.50
CA GLY A 318 0.09 10.69 -44.45
C GLY A 318 0.10 10.14 -45.87
N ALA A 319 -1.01 10.36 -46.56
CA ALA A 319 -1.18 10.26 -47.99
C ALA A 319 -0.14 11.15 -48.71
N ALA A 320 1.06 10.62 -48.91
CA ALA A 320 2.03 11.11 -49.88
C ALA A 320 2.00 10.18 -51.08
N ARG A 321 0.91 10.23 -51.86
CA ARG A 321 0.97 9.92 -53.28
C ARG A 321 0.81 11.25 -54.00
N ASP A 322 1.92 11.99 -54.04
CA ASP A 322 2.07 13.06 -55.00
C ASP A 322 2.15 12.37 -56.37
N PHE A 323 1.00 12.23 -57.04
CA PHE A 323 0.95 11.86 -58.45
C PHE A 323 1.24 13.13 -59.24
N THR A 324 2.51 13.50 -59.34
CA THR A 324 2.96 14.35 -60.45
C THR A 324 2.95 13.50 -61.71
N LEU A 325 1.89 13.70 -62.51
CA LEU A 325 1.78 13.29 -63.91
C LEU A 325 2.74 14.08 -64.80
#